data_AF-A0A1G1FZ05-F1
#
_entry.id   AF-A0A1G1FZ05-F1
#
_cell.length_a   1.000
_cell.length_b   1.000
_cell.length_c   1.000
_cell.angle_alpha   90.00
_cell.angle_beta   90.00
_cell.angle_gamma   90.00
#
_symmetry.space_group_name_H-M   'P 1'
#
loop_
_entity.id
_entity.type
_entity.pdbx_description
1 polymer ?
#
loop_
_entity_poly.entity_id
_entity_poly.type
_entity_poly.pdbx_seq_one_letter_code
_entity_poly.pdbx_strand_id
1 'polypeptide(L)'
;MLSKYRSMVSKSYGWNVALTCGHCKASVMPRYEGRSLHMATGAGDATVFAKLACPACGQRLIDEPVRKLAGLYTEVPLSAQNHRIIKQFIAGLVIVPAAFAFVLFMGLQMGWWRNNAFGLLVLSAAMIPLLVMLKNYRIAMLRSVCVCGKPAYRFLGIVQGTCCYCCSSCGQLLRLQE
;
A
#
# COMPACT_ATOMS: atom_id res chain seq x y z
N MET A 1 17.33 3.39 -12.57
CA MET A 1 15.94 3.77 -12.20
C MET A 1 15.18 2.67 -11.45
N LEU A 2 15.23 1.40 -11.89
CA LEU A 2 14.53 0.27 -11.24
C LEU A 2 14.88 0.07 -9.75
N SER A 3 16.13 0.26 -9.34
CA SER A 3 16.56 0.15 -7.94
C SER A 3 15.90 1.19 -7.04
N LYS A 4 15.82 2.45 -7.50
CA LYS A 4 15.17 3.57 -6.79
C LYS A 4 13.64 3.40 -6.72
N TYR A 5 13.03 2.84 -7.77
CA TYR A 5 11.62 2.44 -7.74
C TYR A 5 11.38 1.33 -6.72
N ARG A 6 12.19 0.26 -6.73
CA ARG A 6 12.07 -0.86 -5.79
C ARG A 6 12.24 -0.41 -4.35
N SER A 7 13.22 0.45 -4.05
CA SER A 7 13.42 0.96 -2.69
C SER A 7 12.23 1.79 -2.21
N MET A 8 11.65 2.65 -3.06
CA MET A 8 10.46 3.43 -2.70
C MET A 8 9.21 2.58 -2.51
N VAL A 9 8.97 1.60 -3.39
CA VAL A 9 7.76 0.75 -3.32
C VAL A 9 7.86 -0.25 -2.18
N SER A 10 9.07 -0.66 -1.79
CA SER A 10 9.29 -1.57 -0.68
C SER A 10 8.71 -1.02 0.63
N LYS A 11 7.99 -1.87 1.36
CA LYS A 11 7.41 -1.52 2.66
C LYS A 11 8.48 -1.72 3.73
N SER A 12 8.73 -0.69 4.52
CA SER A 12 9.49 -0.86 5.77
C SER A 12 8.54 -1.42 6.82
N TYR A 13 8.89 -2.56 7.43
CA TYR A 13 8.07 -3.20 8.45
C TYR A 13 8.55 -2.77 9.83
N GLY A 14 7.62 -2.64 10.77
CA GLY A 14 7.97 -2.46 12.17
C GLY A 14 6.74 -2.16 13.00
N TRP A 15 6.95 -1.97 14.30
CA TRP A 15 5.87 -1.69 15.23
C TRP A 15 6.34 -0.69 16.28
N ASN A 16 5.68 0.46 16.34
CA ASN A 16 6.03 1.55 17.25
C ASN A 16 4.82 1.98 18.09
N VAL A 17 3.94 1.04 18.41
CA VAL A 17 2.73 1.26 19.20
C VAL A 17 2.81 0.37 20.44
N ALA A 18 2.52 0.91 21.62
CA ALA A 18 2.49 0.11 22.83
C ALA A 18 1.39 -0.96 22.76
N LEU A 19 1.73 -2.17 23.21
CA LEU A 19 0.82 -3.30 23.33
C LEU A 19 0.74 -3.74 24.79
N THR A 20 -0.45 -4.13 25.21
CA THR A 20 -0.66 -4.78 26.50
C THR A 20 -0.52 -6.28 26.29
N CYS A 21 0.47 -6.89 26.94
CA CYS A 21 0.69 -8.33 26.86
C CYS A 21 -0.42 -9.09 27.58
N GLY A 22 -1.07 -10.07 26.94
CA GLY A 22 -2.12 -10.87 27.57
C GLY A 22 -1.63 -11.72 28.75
N HIS A 23 -0.33 -12.07 28.79
CA HIS A 23 0.24 -12.93 29.82
C HIS A 23 0.70 -12.17 31.06
N CYS A 24 1.61 -11.20 30.92
CA CYS A 24 2.15 -10.43 32.04
C CYS A 24 1.41 -9.12 32.32
N LYS A 25 0.38 -8.78 31.52
CA LYS A 25 -0.42 -7.54 31.60
C LYS A 25 0.37 -6.23 31.50
N ALA A 26 1.68 -6.29 31.27
CA ALA A 26 2.52 -5.12 31.05
C ALA A 26 2.14 -4.42 29.74
N SER A 27 1.98 -3.09 29.79
CA SER A 27 1.81 -2.26 28.60
C SER A 27 3.18 -1.72 28.19
N VAL A 28 3.74 -2.28 27.11
CA VAL A 28 5.13 -2.06 26.71
C VAL A 28 5.25 -1.93 25.20
N MET A 29 6.32 -1.28 24.75
CA MET A 29 6.66 -1.27 23.32
C MET A 29 7.16 -2.67 22.95
N PRO A 30 6.49 -3.40 22.04
CA PRO A 30 6.90 -4.75 21.71
C PRO A 30 8.22 -4.76 20.95
N ARG A 31 9.01 -5.81 21.16
CA ARG A 31 10.24 -6.04 20.41
C ARG A 31 9.88 -6.62 19.04
N TYR A 32 10.35 -5.97 17.98
CA TYR A 32 10.22 -6.46 16.61
C TYR A 32 11.27 -7.54 16.32
N GLU A 33 10.81 -8.76 16.01
CA GLU A 33 11.68 -9.93 15.73
C GLU A 33 11.78 -10.26 14.23
N GLY A 34 11.19 -9.42 13.38
CA GLY A 34 11.19 -9.60 11.92
C GLY A 34 9.80 -9.75 11.33
N ARG A 35 9.76 -10.15 10.06
CA ARG A 35 8.53 -10.34 9.28
C ARG A 35 8.21 -11.82 9.15
N SER A 36 6.93 -12.16 9.12
CA SER A 36 6.46 -13.51 8.78
C SER A 36 5.20 -13.45 7.93
N LEU A 37 5.18 -14.19 6.83
CA LEU A 37 3.96 -14.41 6.04
C LEU A 37 3.08 -15.50 6.66
N HIS A 38 3.71 -16.49 7.31
CA HIS A 38 3.02 -17.63 7.93
C HIS A 38 2.36 -17.31 9.28
N MET A 39 2.72 -16.18 9.90
CA MET A 39 2.09 -15.68 11.13
C MET A 39 1.20 -14.47 10.85
N ALA A 40 0.65 -14.39 9.63
CA ALA A 40 -0.47 -13.50 9.35
C ALA A 40 -1.65 -13.94 10.22
N THR A 41 -1.67 -13.49 11.47
CA THR A 41 -2.74 -13.81 12.42
C THR A 41 -3.92 -12.95 12.06
N GLY A 42 -4.82 -13.55 11.29
CA GLY A 42 -6.09 -12.97 10.91
C GLY A 42 -7.11 -13.27 11.99
N ALA A 43 -7.41 -12.29 12.83
CA ALA A 43 -8.65 -12.29 13.59
C ALA A 43 -9.58 -11.27 12.90
N GLY A 44 -10.49 -11.75 12.07
CA GLY A 44 -11.38 -10.91 11.26
C GLY A 44 -10.67 -10.17 10.12
N ASP A 45 -11.06 -8.92 9.88
CA ASP A 45 -10.59 -8.09 8.74
C ASP A 45 -9.17 -7.53 8.90
N ALA A 46 -8.44 -7.83 9.99
CA ALA A 46 -7.11 -7.28 10.27
C ALA A 46 -6.01 -8.34 10.17
N THR A 47 -4.87 -7.98 9.59
CA THR A 47 -3.72 -8.86 9.38
C THR A 47 -2.42 -8.13 9.72
N VAL A 48 -1.65 -8.68 10.64
CA VAL A 48 -0.32 -8.17 11.02
C VAL A 48 0.76 -9.12 10.51
N PHE A 49 1.82 -8.58 9.89
CA PHE A 49 2.92 -9.37 9.32
C PHE A 49 4.21 -9.30 10.16
N ALA A 50 4.19 -8.51 11.24
CA ALA A 50 5.31 -8.32 12.15
C ALA A 50 5.30 -9.40 13.24
N LYS A 51 6.44 -10.04 13.48
CA LYS A 51 6.67 -10.88 14.66
C LYS A 51 7.00 -9.97 15.83
N LEU A 52 6.19 -10.06 16.88
CA LEU A 52 6.28 -9.19 18.05
C LEU A 52 6.39 -10.03 19.31
N ALA A 53 7.28 -9.61 20.21
CA ALA A 53 7.45 -10.22 21.53
C ALA A 53 7.34 -9.17 22.63
N CYS A 54 6.80 -9.58 23.77
CA CYS A 54 6.77 -8.75 24.97
C CYS A 54 8.19 -8.66 25.56
N PRO A 55 8.77 -7.46 25.74
CA PRO A 55 10.08 -7.31 26.38
C PRO A 55 10.10 -7.73 27.85
N ALA A 56 8.95 -7.71 28.55
CA ALA A 56 8.89 -8.02 29.98
C ALA A 56 8.91 -9.53 30.28
N CYS A 57 8.17 -10.34 29.51
CA CYS A 57 8.06 -11.78 29.74
C CYS A 57 8.58 -12.65 28.59
N GLY A 58 9.05 -12.06 27.48
CA GLY A 58 9.57 -12.77 26.31
C GLY A 58 8.51 -13.47 25.45
N GLN A 59 7.23 -13.46 25.87
CA GLN A 59 6.18 -14.16 25.15
C GLN A 59 5.81 -13.45 23.84
N ARG A 60 5.52 -14.23 22.80
CA ARG A 60 5.06 -13.72 21.51
C ARG A 60 3.65 -13.14 21.62
N LEU A 61 3.48 -11.96 21.02
CA LEU A 61 2.22 -11.23 20.95
C LEU A 61 1.59 -11.54 19.59
N ILE A 62 0.55 -12.37 19.61
CA ILE A 62 -0.06 -12.94 18.40
C ILE A 62 -1.38 -12.25 18.09
N ASP A 63 -2.24 -12.08 19.09
CA ASP A 63 -3.59 -11.53 18.94
C ASP A 63 -3.68 -10.06 19.34
N GLU A 64 -2.83 -9.63 20.27
CA GLU A 64 -2.81 -8.26 20.79
C GLU A 64 -2.47 -7.22 19.71
N PRO A 65 -1.50 -7.45 18.81
CA PRO A 65 -1.23 -6.53 17.71
C PRO A 65 -2.42 -6.39 16.77
N VAL A 66 -3.13 -7.49 16.49
CA VAL A 66 -4.28 -7.52 15.57
C VAL A 66 -5.43 -6.69 16.14
N ARG A 67 -5.78 -6.94 17.41
CA ARG A 67 -6.83 -6.17 18.11
C ARG A 67 -6.48 -4.68 18.19
N LYS A 68 -5.22 -4.36 18.50
CA LYS A 68 -4.76 -2.96 18.57
C LYS A 68 -4.78 -2.30 17.19
N LEU A 69 -4.35 -3.00 16.14
CA LEU A 69 -4.36 -2.48 14.78
C LEU A 69 -5.79 -2.17 14.33
N ALA A 70 -6.71 -3.11 14.51
CA ALA A 70 -8.12 -2.92 14.17
C ALA A 70 -8.68 -1.67 14.87
N GLY A 71 -8.50 -1.57 16.19
CA GLY A 71 -9.01 -0.43 16.96
C GLY A 71 -8.38 0.92 16.58
N LEU A 72 -7.09 0.96 16.25
CA LEU A 72 -6.43 2.20 15.85
C LEU A 72 -6.88 2.72 14.48
N TYR A 73 -7.27 1.84 13.56
CA TYR A 73 -7.56 2.19 12.17
C TYR A 73 -9.03 2.10 11.80
N THR A 74 -9.91 1.80 12.76
CA THR A 74 -11.37 1.79 12.52
C THR A 74 -11.85 3.19 12.13
N GLU A 75 -11.35 4.22 12.81
CA GLU A 75 -11.77 5.62 12.62
C GLU A 75 -10.83 6.44 11.73
N VAL A 76 -9.66 5.90 11.35
CA VAL A 76 -8.69 6.63 10.52
C VAL A 76 -9.19 6.68 9.08
N PRO A 77 -9.49 7.88 8.53
CA PRO A 77 -9.97 7.99 7.17
C PRO A 77 -8.86 7.62 6.17
N LEU A 78 -9.28 7.11 5.01
CA LEU A 78 -8.38 6.94 3.88
C LEU A 78 -7.85 8.30 3.42
N SER A 79 -6.55 8.36 3.09
CA SER A 79 -5.95 9.60 2.60
C SER A 79 -6.68 10.12 1.36
N ALA A 80 -7.12 11.38 1.39
CA ALA A 80 -7.80 12.01 0.26
C ALA A 80 -6.93 12.03 -1.00
N GLN A 81 -5.61 12.19 -0.83
CA GLN A 81 -4.65 12.09 -1.95
C GLN A 81 -4.63 10.68 -2.54
N ASN A 82 -4.73 9.65 -1.70
CA ASN A 82 -4.82 8.27 -2.18
C ASN A 82 -6.09 8.02 -3.02
N HIS A 83 -7.24 8.53 -2.57
CA HIS A 83 -8.48 8.48 -3.36
C HIS A 83 -8.34 9.19 -4.71
N ARG A 84 -7.67 10.35 -4.76
CA ARG A 84 -7.43 11.06 -6.02
C ARG A 84 -6.56 10.25 -6.97
N ILE A 85 -5.48 9.62 -6.47
CA ILE A 85 -4.60 8.78 -7.29
C ILE A 85 -5.38 7.60 -7.88
N ILE A 86 -6.19 6.91 -7.06
CA ILE A 86 -7.02 5.78 -7.52
C ILE A 86 -8.04 6.24 -8.55
N LYS A 87 -8.77 7.33 -8.31
CA LYS A 87 -9.74 7.89 -9.27
C LYS A 87 -9.08 8.26 -10.60
N GLN A 88 -7.91 8.91 -10.56
CA GLN A 88 -7.14 9.23 -11.77
C GLN A 88 -6.71 7.97 -12.53
N PHE A 89 -6.29 6.93 -11.80
CA PHE A 89 -5.92 5.66 -12.42
C PHE A 89 -7.12 4.97 -13.09
N ILE A 90 -8.27 4.90 -12.41
CA ILE A 90 -9.51 4.33 -12.97
C ILE A 90 -9.97 5.14 -14.19
N ALA A 91 -9.96 6.48 -14.09
CA ALA A 91 -10.29 7.34 -15.23
C ALA A 91 -9.35 7.09 -16.41
N GLY A 92 -8.05 6.95 -16.15
CA GLY A 92 -7.05 6.59 -17.18
C GLY A 92 -7.35 5.23 -17.83
N LEU A 93 -7.76 4.23 -17.06
CA LEU A 93 -8.13 2.90 -17.58
C LEU A 93 -9.38 2.91 -18.46
N VAL A 94 -10.24 3.92 -18.37
CA VAL A 94 -11.43 4.05 -19.24
C VAL A 94 -11.14 4.97 -20.42
N ILE A 95 -10.55 6.14 -20.16
CA ILE A 95 -10.30 7.17 -21.17
C ILE A 95 -9.25 6.69 -22.19
N VAL A 96 -8.17 6.02 -21.76
CA VAL A 96 -7.11 5.60 -22.68
C VAL A 96 -7.62 4.55 -23.68
N PRO A 97 -8.29 3.46 -23.27
CA PRO A 97 -8.88 2.52 -24.23
C PRO A 97 -9.95 3.15 -25.11
N ALA A 98 -10.79 4.05 -24.58
CA ALA A 98 -11.81 4.73 -25.37
C ALA A 98 -11.20 5.62 -26.46
N ALA A 99 -10.19 6.43 -26.12
CA ALA A 99 -9.45 7.24 -27.07
C ALA A 99 -8.73 6.36 -28.11
N PHE A 100 -8.18 5.23 -27.67
CA PHE A 100 -7.51 4.29 -28.55
C PHE A 100 -8.47 3.63 -29.55
N ALA A 101 -9.63 3.18 -29.08
CA ALA A 101 -10.70 2.63 -29.91
C ALA A 101 -11.21 3.67 -30.92
N PHE A 102 -11.35 4.93 -30.51
CA PHE A 102 -11.74 6.03 -31.40
C PHE A 102 -10.70 6.26 -32.51
N VAL A 103 -9.40 6.27 -32.18
CA VAL A 103 -8.31 6.41 -33.15
C VAL A 103 -8.29 5.24 -34.13
N LEU A 104 -8.47 4.01 -33.65
CA LEU A 104 -8.57 2.82 -34.50
C LEU A 104 -9.76 2.90 -35.44
N PHE A 105 -10.94 3.29 -34.93
CA PHE A 105 -12.15 3.44 -35.73
C PHE A 105 -11.98 4.48 -36.85
N MET A 106 -11.47 5.67 -36.52
CA MET A 106 -11.18 6.72 -37.51
C MET A 106 -10.12 6.27 -38.53
N GLY A 107 -9.11 5.55 -38.07
CA GLY A 107 -8.05 5.00 -38.91
C GLY A 107 -8.56 4.00 -39.96
N LEU A 108 -9.51 3.15 -39.56
CA LEU A 108 -10.19 2.20 -40.45
C LEU A 108 -11.06 2.95 -41.48
N GLN A 109 -11.86 3.93 -41.03
CA GLN A 109 -12.74 4.71 -41.92
C GLN A 109 -11.96 5.46 -43.01
N MET A 110 -10.79 6.02 -42.67
CA MET A 110 -9.96 6.76 -43.62
C MET A 110 -9.01 5.88 -44.45
N GLY A 111 -9.06 4.56 -44.29
CA GLY A 111 -8.22 3.62 -45.05
C GLY A 111 -6.71 3.73 -44.78
N TRP A 112 -6.31 4.46 -43.73
CA TRP A 112 -4.90 4.71 -43.39
C TRP A 112 -4.17 3.49 -42.81
N TRP A 113 -4.93 2.47 -42.39
CA TRP A 113 -4.41 1.40 -41.55
C TRP A 113 -4.39 0.08 -42.31
N ARG A 114 -3.32 -0.15 -43.08
CA ARG A 114 -3.06 -1.45 -43.73
C ARG A 114 -2.17 -2.35 -42.88
N ASN A 115 -0.92 -1.94 -42.60
CA ASN A 115 0.05 -2.76 -41.86
C ASN A 115 0.36 -2.26 -40.43
N ASN A 116 -0.04 -1.04 -40.07
CA ASN A 116 0.37 -0.39 -38.81
C ASN A 116 -0.58 -0.64 -37.61
N ALA A 117 -1.74 -1.27 -37.85
CA ALA A 117 -2.75 -1.52 -36.81
C ALA A 117 -2.26 -2.45 -35.70
N PHE A 118 -1.51 -3.48 -36.06
CA PHE A 118 -0.89 -4.40 -35.11
C PHE A 118 0.17 -3.71 -34.25
N GLY A 119 0.97 -2.81 -34.83
CA GLY A 119 1.98 -2.05 -34.09
C GLY A 119 1.36 -1.18 -32.99
N LEU A 120 0.23 -0.54 -33.28
CA LEU A 120 -0.46 0.30 -32.30
C LEU A 120 -1.06 -0.56 -31.16
N LEU A 121 -1.67 -1.70 -31.46
CA LEU A 121 -2.21 -2.62 -30.45
C LEU A 121 -1.11 -3.14 -29.48
N VAL A 122 0.09 -3.43 -30.00
CA VAL A 122 1.23 -3.83 -29.16
C VAL A 122 1.66 -2.67 -28.26
N LEU A 123 1.67 -1.44 -28.79
CA LEU A 123 2.04 -0.24 -28.04
C LEU A 123 1.05 0.07 -26.91
N SER A 124 -0.25 -0.13 -27.13
CA SER A 124 -1.25 0.06 -26.08
C SER A 124 -1.13 -0.97 -24.96
N ALA A 125 -0.86 -2.24 -25.30
CA ALA A 125 -0.57 -3.27 -24.30
C ALA A 125 0.67 -2.94 -23.45
N ALA A 126 1.71 -2.36 -24.06
CA ALA A 126 2.92 -1.94 -23.36
C ALA A 126 2.72 -0.73 -22.43
N MET A 127 1.68 0.09 -22.63
CA MET A 127 1.38 1.25 -21.78
C MET A 127 0.74 0.87 -20.44
N ILE A 128 0.03 -0.26 -20.37
CA ILE A 128 -0.61 -0.76 -19.14
C ILE A 128 0.40 -0.94 -18.00
N PRO A 129 1.52 -1.67 -18.15
CA PRO A 129 2.50 -1.84 -17.07
C PRO A 129 3.13 -0.51 -16.64
N LEU A 130 3.31 0.45 -17.56
CA LEU A 130 3.81 1.78 -17.24
C LEU A 130 2.82 2.55 -16.35
N LEU A 131 1.53 2.51 -16.66
CA LEU A 131 0.48 3.13 -15.85
C LEU A 131 0.41 2.52 -14.44
N VAL A 132 0.51 1.20 -14.33
CA VAL A 132 0.54 0.49 -13.03
C VAL A 132 1.78 0.90 -12.23
N MET A 133 2.95 0.96 -12.86
CA MET A 133 4.19 1.38 -12.21
C MET A 133 4.08 2.82 -11.69
N LEU A 134 3.52 3.74 -12.48
CA LEU A 134 3.31 5.14 -12.08
C LEU A 134 2.33 5.26 -10.91
N LYS A 135 1.22 4.52 -10.91
CA LYS A 135 0.28 4.47 -9.78
C LYS A 135 0.99 4.01 -8.52
N ASN A 136 1.71 2.89 -8.58
CA ASN A 136 2.42 2.33 -7.43
C ASN A 136 3.48 3.29 -6.88
N TYR A 137 4.19 3.99 -7.76
CA TYR A 137 5.16 5.00 -7.37
C TYR A 137 4.50 6.19 -6.66
N ARG A 138 3.37 6.70 -7.18
CA ARG A 138 2.62 7.80 -6.55
C ARG A 138 2.09 7.43 -5.16
N ILE A 139 1.58 6.21 -5.00
CA ILE A 139 1.14 5.73 -3.68
C ILE A 139 2.34 5.57 -2.74
N ALA A 140 3.47 5.06 -3.23
CA ALA A 140 4.70 4.95 -2.45
C ALA A 140 5.22 6.32 -1.96
N MET A 141 5.11 7.37 -2.79
CA MET A 141 5.45 8.74 -2.40
C MET A 141 4.61 9.28 -1.24
N LEU A 142 3.36 8.84 -1.07
CA LEU A 142 2.56 9.21 0.10
C LEU A 142 3.14 8.67 1.41
N ARG A 143 3.93 7.59 1.36
CA ARG A 143 4.57 6.98 2.52
C ARG A 143 5.93 7.58 2.83
N SER A 144 6.55 8.28 1.90
CA SER A 144 7.88 8.87 2.10
C SER A 144 7.82 10.22 2.82
N VAL A 145 6.67 10.91 2.81
CA VAL A 145 6.51 12.23 3.42
C VAL A 145 5.50 12.16 4.55
N CYS A 146 5.96 12.43 5.78
CA CYS A 146 5.07 12.66 6.91
C CYS A 146 4.89 14.16 7.14
N VAL A 147 3.74 14.56 7.70
CA VAL A 147 3.44 15.96 8.06
C VAL A 147 4.49 16.53 9.01
N CYS A 148 5.11 15.70 9.85
CA CYS A 148 6.17 16.10 10.76
C CYS A 148 7.53 16.38 10.06
N GLY A 149 7.62 16.31 8.74
CA GLY A 149 8.83 16.61 7.96
C GLY A 149 9.92 15.54 8.01
N LYS A 150 9.78 14.50 8.84
CA LYS A 150 10.73 13.38 8.93
C LYS A 150 10.18 12.12 8.24
N PRO A 151 10.89 11.56 7.25
CA PRO A 151 10.44 10.36 6.54
C PRO A 151 10.62 9.11 7.42
N ALA A 152 9.53 8.39 7.74
CA ALA A 152 9.54 6.95 8.07
C ALA A 152 8.14 6.44 8.49
N TYR A 153 7.22 6.27 7.53
CA TYR A 153 6.04 5.45 7.77
C TYR A 153 6.43 3.97 7.76
N ARG A 154 6.21 3.29 8.89
CA ARG A 154 6.37 1.84 9.02
C ARG A 154 5.04 1.15 8.81
N PHE A 155 5.05 0.12 7.99
CA PHE A 155 3.89 -0.71 7.72
C PHE A 155 3.60 -1.59 8.94
N LEU A 156 2.40 -1.44 9.47
CA LEU A 156 1.93 -2.20 10.63
C LEU A 156 1.16 -3.46 10.20
N GLY A 157 0.37 -3.36 9.13
CA GLY A 157 -0.50 -4.44 8.68
C GLY A 157 -1.57 -3.99 7.71
N ILE A 158 -2.58 -4.83 7.52
CA ILE A 158 -3.73 -4.60 6.65
C ILE A 158 -4.99 -4.65 7.51
N VAL A 159 -5.93 -3.75 7.26
CA VAL A 159 -7.28 -3.79 7.84
C VAL A 159 -8.29 -3.56 6.72
N GLN A 160 -9.24 -4.47 6.54
CA GLN A 160 -10.31 -4.38 5.51
C GLN A 160 -9.76 -4.10 4.11
N GLY A 161 -8.70 -4.80 3.70
CA GLY A 161 -8.06 -4.63 2.39
C GLY A 161 -7.27 -3.33 2.22
N THR A 162 -7.10 -2.53 3.29
CA THR A 162 -6.30 -1.30 3.26
C THR A 162 -5.01 -1.46 4.06
N CYS A 163 -3.92 -0.91 3.55
CA CYS A 163 -2.62 -0.92 4.19
C CYS A 163 -2.52 0.18 5.27
N CYS A 164 -2.09 -0.21 6.46
CA CYS A 164 -1.98 0.64 7.64
C CYS A 164 -0.51 0.93 7.95
N TYR A 165 -0.19 2.22 8.14
CA TYR A 165 1.17 2.70 8.35
C TYR A 165 1.22 3.69 9.52
N CYS A 166 2.27 3.61 10.34
CA CYS A 166 2.51 4.57 11.43
C CYS A 166 3.87 5.25 11.27
N CYS A 167 3.90 6.57 11.42
CA CYS A 167 5.14 7.34 11.41
C CYS A 167 5.98 7.02 12.64
N SER A 168 7.24 6.60 12.46
CA SER A 168 8.13 6.28 13.58
C SER A 168 8.55 7.50 14.40
N SER A 169 8.45 8.70 13.83
CA SER A 169 8.92 9.94 14.49
C SER A 169 7.82 10.61 15.32
N CYS A 170 6.59 10.67 14.81
CA CYS A 170 5.49 11.40 15.44
C CYS A 170 4.27 10.52 15.79
N GLY A 171 4.28 9.23 15.44
CA GLY A 171 3.16 8.33 15.72
C GLY A 171 1.93 8.52 14.83
N GLN A 172 1.97 9.44 13.86
CA GLN A 172 0.83 9.70 12.97
C GLN A 172 0.45 8.45 12.17
N LEU A 173 -0.84 8.14 12.15
CA LEU A 173 -1.40 7.00 11.43
C LEU A 173 -1.76 7.39 9.99
N LEU A 174 -1.56 6.48 9.06
CA LEU A 174 -1.85 6.64 7.64
C LEU A 174 -2.48 5.36 7.10
N ARG A 175 -3.65 5.50 6.49
CA ARG A 175 -4.39 4.41 5.84
C ARG A 175 -4.37 4.62 4.33
N LEU A 176 -3.89 3.61 3.59
CA LEU A 176 -3.79 3.63 2.13
C LEU A 176 -4.47 2.39 1.54
N GLN A 177 -5.15 2.60 0.42
CA GLN A 177 -5.66 1.55 -0.46
C GLN A 177 -4.70 1.42 -1.65
N GLU A 178 -4.24 0.20 -1.93
CA GLU A 178 -3.28 -0.11 -2.99
C GLU A 178 -3.96 -0.84 -4.14
#